data_AF-A0A433ESU3-F1
#
_entry.id   AF-A0A433ESU3-F1
#
_cell.length_a   1.000
_cell.length_b   1.000
_cell.length_c   1.000
_cell.angle_alpha   90.00
_cell.angle_beta   90.00
_cell.angle_gamma   90.00
#
_symmetry.space_group_name_H-M   'P 1'
#
loop_
_entity.id
_entity.type
_entity.pdbx_description
1 polymer ?
#
loop_
_entity_poly.entity_id
_entity_poly.type
_entity_poly.pdbx_seq_one_letter_code
_entity_poly.pdbx_strand_id
1 'polypeptide(L)' 'MQITNLCKTLKVPRSTFYYQLKSNNPKSNHTIDNAVISIFLKSRKNYGTRKIKVMLAQQNIFIITNNN' A
#
# COMPACT_ATOMS: atom_id res chain seq x y z
N MET A 1 15.29 -12.56 -14.92
CA MET A 1 16.08 -12.87 -13.70
C MET A 1 15.18 -12.79 -12.48
N GLN A 2 15.27 -13.76 -11.56
CA GLN A 2 14.51 -13.67 -10.31
C GLN A 2 15.20 -12.72 -9.32
N ILE A 3 14.41 -11.91 -8.60
CA ILE A 3 14.88 -10.98 -7.54
C ILE A 3 15.69 -11.72 -6.47
N THR A 4 15.35 -12.97 -6.19
CA THR A 4 16.12 -13.84 -5.29
C THR A 4 17.57 -14.00 -5.74
N ASN A 5 17.80 -14.19 -7.03
CA ASN A 5 19.14 -14.37 -7.57
C ASN A 5 19.94 -13.07 -7.53
N LEU A 6 19.30 -11.94 -7.86
CA LEU A 6 19.91 -10.61 -7.76
C LEU A 6 20.38 -10.29 -6.33
N CYS A 7 19.50 -10.48 -5.34
CA CYS A 7 19.83 -10.22 -3.93
C CYS A 7 20.98 -11.11 -3.44
N LYS A 8 21.05 -12.39 -3.89
CA LYS A 8 22.15 -13.30 -3.57
C LYS A 8 23.48 -12.82 -4.16
N THR A 9 23.49 -12.42 -5.43
CA THR A 9 24.70 -11.91 -6.10
C THR A 9 25.22 -10.62 -5.47
N LEU A 10 24.32 -9.70 -5.11
CA LEU A 10 24.67 -8.41 -4.50
C LEU A 10 24.93 -8.51 -2.98
N LYS A 11 24.72 -9.68 -2.36
CA LYS A 11 24.80 -9.89 -0.89
C LYS A 11 23.91 -8.92 -0.10
N VAL A 12 22.73 -8.58 -0.62
CA VAL A 12 21.75 -7.71 0.04
C VAL A 12 20.57 -8.54 0.56
N PRO A 13 20.05 -8.29 1.78
CA PRO A 13 18.84 -8.93 2.25
C PRO A 13 17.64 -8.59 1.36
N ARG A 14 16.80 -9.61 1.10
CA ARG A 14 15.58 -9.46 0.30
C ARG A 14 14.60 -8.43 0.89
N SER A 15 14.55 -8.34 2.23
CA SER A 15 13.76 -7.32 2.95
C SER A 15 14.20 -5.90 2.62
N THR A 16 15.51 -5.64 2.64
CA THR A 16 16.09 -4.34 2.32
C THR A 16 15.81 -3.94 0.87
N PHE A 17 15.95 -4.88 -0.07
CA PHE A 17 15.63 -4.64 -1.48
C PHE A 17 14.17 -4.24 -1.69
N TYR A 18 13.22 -4.97 -1.08
CA TYR A 18 11.79 -4.62 -1.18
C TYR A 18 11.46 -3.30 -0.48
N TYR A 19 12.11 -3.00 0.64
CA TYR A 19 11.93 -1.73 1.35
C TYR A 19 12.36 -0.54 0.48
N GLN A 20 13.55 -0.62 -0.13
CA GLN A 20 14.07 0.40 -1.03
C GLN A 20 13.19 0.55 -2.28
N LEU A 21 12.75 -0.56 -2.89
CA LEU A 21 11.80 -0.53 -4.01
C LEU A 21 10.48 0.14 -3.66
N LYS A 22 9.95 -0.13 -2.46
CA LYS A 22 8.71 0.50 -1.98
C LYS A 22 8.91 2.00 -1.77
N SER A 23 10.05 2.42 -1.24
CA SER A 23 10.41 3.83 -1.05
C SER A 23 10.62 4.58 -2.37
N ASN A 24 11.10 3.88 -3.41
CA ASN A 24 11.42 4.47 -4.71
C ASN A 24 10.25 4.38 -5.70
N ASN A 25 9.07 3.90 -5.29
CA ASN A 25 7.89 3.86 -6.13
C ASN A 25 7.16 5.22 -6.04
N PRO A 26 7.20 6.07 -7.08
CA PRO A 26 6.44 7.34 -7.12
C PRO A 26 4.92 7.13 -7.21
N LYS A 27 4.46 5.87 -7.23
CA LYS A 27 3.05 5.45 -7.25
C LYS A 27 2.52 5.15 -5.85
N SER A 28 3.03 5.80 -4.79
CA SER A 28 2.19 5.95 -3.60
C SER A 28 0.94 6.67 -4.08
N ASN A 29 -0.18 5.96 -4.14
CA ASN A 29 -1.46 6.52 -4.56
C ASN A 29 -1.89 7.51 -3.47
N HIS A 30 -1.30 8.71 -3.46
CA HIS A 30 -1.60 9.78 -2.50
C HIS A 30 -3.11 10.06 -2.44
N THR A 31 -3.81 9.81 -3.55
CA THR A 31 -5.27 9.83 -3.65
C THR A 31 -5.96 8.85 -2.70
N ILE A 32 -5.48 7.61 -2.61
CA ILE A 32 -6.04 6.58 -1.71
C ILE A 32 -5.70 6.91 -0.26
N ASP A 33 -4.45 7.29 0.02
CA ASP A 33 -4.02 7.64 1.38
C ASP A 33 -4.82 8.83 1.92
N ASN A 34 -5.01 9.87 1.11
CA ASN A 34 -5.82 11.03 1.46
C ASN A 34 -7.30 10.66 1.63
N ALA A 35 -7.85 9.78 0.79
CA ALA A 35 -9.22 9.29 0.92
C ALA A 35 -9.42 8.51 2.24
N VAL A 36 -8.50 7.60 2.58
CA VAL A 36 -8.49 6.87 3.84
C VAL A 36 -8.45 7.82 5.03
N ILE A 37 -7.51 8.78 5.04
CA ILE A 37 -7.37 9.77 6.11
C ILE A 37 -8.67 10.58 6.24
N SER A 38 -9.25 11.02 5.11
CA SER A 38 -10.48 11.80 5.12
C SER A 38 -11.66 11.03 5.71
N ILE A 39 -11.82 9.74 5.37
CA ILE A 39 -12.89 8.87 5.89
C ILE A 39 -12.68 8.64 7.38
N PHE A 40 -11.45 8.35 7.79
CA PHE A 40 -11.11 8.12 9.19
C PHE A 40 -11.42 9.34 10.06
N LEU A 41 -11.00 10.53 9.63
CA LEU A 41 -11.27 11.78 10.35
C LEU A 41 -12.77 12.14 10.35
N LYS A 42 -13.47 12.01 9.21
CA LYS A 42 -14.93 12.23 9.12
C LYS A 42 -15.72 11.30 10.05
N SER A 43 -15.25 10.06 10.22
CA SER A 43 -15.87 9.09 11.14
C SER A 43 -15.59 9.34 12.63
N ARG A 44 -14.92 10.45 12.97
CA ARG A 44 -14.39 10.73 14.32
C ARG A 44 -13.49 9.61 14.85
N LYS A 45 -12.68 9.01 13.95
CA LYS A 45 -11.75 7.91 14.26
C LYS A 45 -12.42 6.61 14.71
N ASN A 46 -13.73 6.46 14.51
CA ASN A 46 -14.48 5.27 14.93
C ASN A 46 -14.47 4.15 13.88
N TYR A 47 -14.12 4.46 12.63
CA TYR A 47 -14.12 3.45 11.58
C TYR A 47 -12.79 2.69 11.54
N GLY A 48 -12.88 1.38 11.77
CA GLY A 48 -11.78 0.45 11.50
C GLY A 48 -11.66 0.10 10.01
N THR A 49 -10.61 -0.66 9.69
CA THR A 49 -10.23 -1.04 8.31
C THR A 49 -11.38 -1.64 7.50
N ARG A 50 -12.22 -2.50 8.11
CA ARG A 50 -13.40 -3.11 7.46
C ARG A 50 -14.38 -2.05 6.95
N LYS A 51 -14.71 -1.04 7.76
CA LYS A 51 -15.65 0.02 7.36
C LYS A 51 -15.02 0.99 6.35
N ILE A 52 -13.74 1.33 6.53
CA ILE A 52 -13.02 2.20 5.60
C ILE A 52 -12.97 1.55 4.20
N LYS A 53 -12.72 0.25 4.11
CA LYS A 53 -12.72 -0.51 2.84
C LYS A 53 -14.06 -0.42 2.11
N VAL A 54 -15.18 -0.54 2.84
CA VAL A 54 -16.53 -0.39 2.27
C VAL A 54 -16.76 1.04 1.76
N MET A 55 -16.36 2.06 2.52
CA MET A 55 -16.50 3.46 2.07
C MET A 55 -15.63 3.80 0.86
N LEU A 56 -14.42 3.25 0.76
CA LEU A 56 -13.57 3.42 -0.41
C LEU A 56 -14.18 2.76 -1.65
N ALA A 57 -14.76 1.56 -1.50
CA ALA A 57 -15.47 0.89 -2.58
C ALA A 57 -16.69 1.70 -3.05
N GLN A 58 -17.43 2.33 -2.13
CA GLN A 58 -18.54 3.24 -2.47
C GLN A 58 -18.07 4.48 -3.25
N GLN A 59 -16.83 4.91 -3.05
CA GLN A 59 -16.22 6.04 -3.78
C GLN A 59 -15.60 5.61 -5.11
N ASN A 60 -15.80 4.36 -5.57
CA ASN A 60 -15.11 3.75 -6.72
C ASN A 60 -13.58 3.80 -6.61
N ILE A 61 -13.04 3.95 -5.39
CA ILE A 61 -11.62 3.87 -5.12
C ILE A 61 -11.29 2.41 -4.83
N PHE A 62 -10.92 1.69 -5.88
CA PHE A 62 -10.52 0.29 -5.73
C PHE A 62 -9.13 0.22 -5.09
N ILE A 63 -9.08 -0.33 -3.89
CA ILE A 63 -7.83 -0.90 -3.40
C ILE A 63 -7.57 -2.11 -4.29
N ILE A 64 -6.61 -2.00 -5.21
CA ILE A 64 -6.09 -3.18 -5.90
C ILE A 64 -5.31 -3.96 -4.85
N THR A 65 -6.02 -4.78 -4.07
CA THR A 65 -5.39 -5.88 -3.35
C THR A 65 -4.98 -6.87 -4.43
N ASN A 66 -3.76 -6.69 -4.96
CA ASN A 66 -3.05 -7.78 -5.63
C ASN A 66 -2.85 -8.87 -4.56
N ASN A 67 -3.85 -9.72 -4.42
CA ASN A 67 -3.77 -10.96 -3.65
C ASN A 67 -2.84 -11.89 -4.41
N ASN A 68 -1.55 -11.88 -4.05
CA ASN A 68 -0.58 -12.92 -4.36
C ASN A 68 0.18 -13.25 -3.08
#